data_AF-C5DCB9-F1
#
_entry.id   AF-C5DCB9-F1
#
_cell.length_a   1.000
_cell.length_b   1.000
_cell.length_c   1.000
_cell.angle_alpha   90.00
_cell.angle_beta   90.00
_cell.angle_gamma   90.00
#
_symmetry.space_group_name_H-M   'P 1'
#
loop_
_entity.id
_entity.type
_entity.pdbx_description
1 polymer ?
#
loop_
_entity_poly.entity_id
_entity_poly.type
_entity_poly.pdbx_seq_one_letter_code
_entity_poly.pdbx_strand_id
1 'polypeptide(L)'
;MSGPLTYEELVDHIVNEKPIPNILSVPNVTLDPSLVTKSNMKPRPKPWERNNAATSELAGEPPHQQTAVAEGPEICTRSRSSESLSKYYAIEAEFEQQLQSFLGGNEESEKLQ
;
A
#
# COMPACT_ATOMS: atom_id res chain seq x y z
N MET A 1 -19.04 19.50 13.17
CA MET A 1 -19.09 19.44 11.70
C MET A 1 -20.53 19.65 11.30
N SER A 2 -20.85 20.72 10.56
CA SER A 2 -22.23 21.00 10.15
C SER A 2 -22.68 19.97 9.11
N GLY A 3 -23.85 19.38 9.31
CA GLY A 3 -24.46 18.43 8.37
C GLY A 3 -24.92 19.09 7.06
N PRO A 4 -25.48 18.31 6.11
CA PRO A 4 -26.05 18.85 4.88
C PRO A 4 -27.23 19.79 5.18
N LEU A 5 -27.33 20.89 4.43
CA LEU A 5 -28.42 21.86 4.56
C LEU A 5 -29.73 21.31 4.00
N THR A 6 -30.83 21.63 4.67
CA THR A 6 -32.19 21.36 4.17
C THR A 6 -32.60 22.37 3.10
N TYR A 7 -33.65 22.08 2.34
CA TYR A 7 -34.12 22.94 1.26
C TYR A 7 -34.53 24.33 1.77
N GLU A 8 -35.23 24.37 2.89
CA GLU A 8 -35.74 25.58 3.54
C GLU A 8 -34.58 26.48 3.99
N GLU A 9 -33.54 25.88 4.58
CA GLU A 9 -32.32 26.60 4.96
C GLU A 9 -31.59 27.14 3.73
N LEU A 10 -31.50 26.37 2.64
CA LEU A 10 -30.91 26.85 1.38
C LEU A 10 -31.67 28.05 0.81
N VAL A 11 -33.01 28.01 0.83
CA VAL A 11 -33.84 29.13 0.37
C VAL A 11 -33.60 30.37 1.22
N ASP A 12 -33.50 30.23 2.54
CA ASP A 12 -33.15 31.33 3.45
C ASP A 12 -31.77 31.93 3.12
N HIS A 13 -30.77 31.08 2.84
CA HIS A 13 -29.45 31.53 2.43
C HIS A 13 -29.46 32.34 1.12
N ILE A 14 -30.28 31.92 0.16
CA ILE A 14 -30.39 32.58 -1.15
C ILE A 14 -31.15 33.90 -1.05
N VAL A 15 -32.31 33.91 -0.40
CA VAL A 15 -33.20 35.09 -0.34
C VAL A 15 -32.61 36.20 0.53
N ASN A 16 -31.95 35.84 1.63
CA ASN A 16 -31.39 36.80 2.58
C ASN A 16 -29.90 37.06 2.36
N GLU A 17 -29.33 36.61 1.24
CA GLU A 17 -27.90 36.77 0.89
C GLU A 17 -26.94 36.33 2.01
N LYS A 18 -27.33 35.32 2.79
CA LYS A 18 -26.50 34.83 3.89
C LYS A 18 -25.36 33.97 3.34
N PRO A 19 -24.14 34.08 3.89
CA PRO A 19 -23.02 33.25 3.46
C PRO A 19 -23.35 31.78 3.70
N ILE A 20 -23.08 30.96 2.68
CA ILE A 20 -23.29 29.52 2.77
C ILE A 20 -22.19 28.93 3.66
N PRO A 21 -22.55 28.13 4.68
CA PRO A 21 -21.57 27.51 5.56
C PRO A 21 -20.58 26.63 4.78
N ASN A 22 -19.33 26.59 5.24
CA ASN A 22 -18.21 25.85 4.63
C ASN A 22 -17.80 26.30 3.21
N ILE A 23 -18.36 27.39 2.68
CA ILE A 23 -17.91 27.96 1.41
C ILE A 23 -16.94 29.12 1.70
N LEU A 24 -15.70 28.95 1.25
CA LEU A 24 -14.72 30.03 1.27
C LEU A 24 -14.94 30.94 0.06
N SER A 25 -15.21 32.22 0.32
CA SER A 25 -15.28 33.23 -0.74
C SER A 25 -13.87 33.51 -1.26
N VAL A 26 -13.53 32.96 -2.42
CA VAL A 26 -12.26 33.24 -3.10
C VAL A 26 -12.42 34.51 -3.95
N PRO A 27 -11.64 35.58 -3.69
CA PRO A 27 -11.69 36.78 -4.50
C PRO A 27 -11.34 36.49 -5.96
N ASN A 28 -12.10 37.06 -6.90
CA ASN A 28 -11.77 36.99 -8.32
C ASN A 28 -10.66 37.99 -8.67
N VAL A 29 -9.46 37.74 -8.16
CA VAL A 29 -8.28 38.58 -8.36
C VAL A 29 -7.16 37.71 -8.90
N THR A 30 -6.61 38.14 -10.03
CA THR A 30 -5.37 37.54 -10.56
C THR A 30 -4.23 37.92 -9.62
N LEU A 31 -3.65 36.92 -8.95
CA LEU A 31 -2.47 37.13 -8.11
C LEU A 31 -1.25 37.48 -8.97
N ASP A 32 -0.38 38.33 -8.44
CA ASP A 32 0.87 38.70 -9.10
C ASP A 32 1.79 37.47 -9.25
N PRO A 33 2.38 37.22 -10.43
CA PRO A 33 3.39 36.17 -10.62
C PRO A 33 4.56 36.23 -9.62
N SER A 34 4.85 37.36 -8.99
CA SER A 34 5.87 37.46 -7.93
C SER A 34 5.53 36.64 -6.67
N LEU A 35 4.24 36.37 -6.42
CA LEU A 35 3.74 35.60 -5.27
C LEU A 35 3.82 34.08 -5.46
N VAL A 36 4.31 33.63 -6.62
CA VAL A 36 4.40 32.20 -6.93
C VAL A 36 5.48 31.55 -6.06
N THR A 37 5.06 30.71 -5.12
CA THR A 37 5.98 29.90 -4.31
C THR A 37 6.53 28.74 -5.12
N LYS A 38 7.86 28.54 -5.09
CA LYS A 38 8.49 27.34 -5.65
C LYS A 38 8.31 26.17 -4.68
N SER A 39 7.88 25.02 -5.18
CA SER A 39 7.83 23.79 -4.38
C SER A 39 9.25 23.36 -4.01
N ASN A 40 9.56 23.38 -2.71
CA ASN A 40 10.82 22.92 -2.15
C ASN A 40 10.69 21.56 -1.45
N MET A 41 9.57 20.86 -1.63
CA MET A 41 9.34 19.58 -0.97
C MET A 41 10.20 18.47 -1.60
N LYS A 42 10.91 17.73 -0.76
CA LYS A 42 11.66 16.54 -1.19
C LYS A 42 10.67 15.47 -1.66
N PRO A 43 10.94 14.79 -2.79
CA PRO A 43 10.16 13.63 -3.21
C PRO A 43 10.10 12.59 -2.09
N ARG A 44 8.90 12.05 -1.83
CA ARG A 44 8.76 10.97 -0.86
C ARG A 44 9.52 9.74 -1.36
N PRO A 45 10.32 9.07 -0.50
CA PRO A 45 11.00 7.84 -0.90
C PRO A 45 9.97 6.78 -1.27
N LYS A 46 10.30 6.01 -2.30
CA LYS A 46 9.50 4.87 -2.72
C LYS A 46 9.53 3.79 -1.63
N PRO A 47 8.45 3.00 -1.46
CA PRO A 47 8.41 1.97 -0.42
C PRO A 47 9.56 0.96 -0.50
N TRP A 48 10.08 0.68 -1.72
CA TRP A 48 11.20 -0.24 -1.96
C TRP A 48 12.59 0.38 -1.75
N GLU A 49 12.71 1.70 -1.63
CA GLU A 49 14.02 2.38 -1.42
C GLU A 49 14.49 2.31 0.04
N ARG A 50 13.59 2.01 0.98
CA ARG A 50 13.92 2.00 2.42
C ARG A 50 14.80 0.84 2.87
N ASN A 51 14.87 -0.25 2.11
CA ASN A 51 15.62 -1.44 2.51
C ASN A 51 17.13 -1.37 2.16
N ASN A 52 17.54 -0.45 1.29
CA ASN A 52 18.93 -0.38 0.82
C ASN A 52 19.78 0.66 1.58
N ALA A 53 19.16 1.47 2.44
CA ALA A 53 19.85 2.56 3.16
C ALA A 53 20.60 2.09 4.42
N ALA A 54 20.51 0.83 4.82
CA ALA A 54 21.15 0.32 6.04
C ALA A 54 22.66 0.01 5.90
N THR A 55 23.24 0.13 4.69
CA THR A 55 24.63 -0.34 4.44
C THR A 55 25.64 0.79 4.23
N SER A 56 25.24 2.05 4.31
CA SER A 56 26.20 3.15 4.15
C SER A 56 25.75 4.31 5.02
N GLU A 57 26.24 4.35 6.26
CA GLU A 57 26.63 5.54 7.05
C GLU A 57 27.20 5.04 8.40
N LEU A 58 28.44 4.57 8.38
CA LEU A 58 29.29 4.41 9.58
C LEU A 58 30.20 5.64 9.66
N ALA A 59 29.70 6.76 10.18
CA ALA A 59 30.53 7.87 10.69
C ALA A 59 29.66 8.91 11.44
N GLY A 60 29.79 8.97 12.78
CA GLY A 60 29.38 10.13 13.60
C GLY A 60 28.33 9.85 14.67
N GLU A 61 28.72 10.07 15.93
CA GLU A 61 28.06 9.78 17.22
C GLU A 61 26.74 10.56 17.60
N PRO A 62 26.06 10.26 18.76
CA PRO A 62 24.61 10.44 19.10
C PRO A 62 24.32 11.78 19.87
N PRO A 63 23.17 12.10 20.57
CA PRO A 63 22.03 11.27 21.10
C PRO A 63 20.59 11.88 21.16
N HIS A 64 19.54 11.04 21.18
CA HIS A 64 18.27 11.18 21.97
C HIS A 64 17.31 10.02 21.62
N GLN A 65 16.97 9.06 22.50
CA GLN A 65 15.86 9.09 23.48
C GLN A 65 14.54 9.66 22.89
N GLN A 66 13.36 9.01 22.86
CA GLN A 66 12.80 7.86 23.57
C GLN A 66 11.53 7.36 22.83
N THR A 67 11.15 6.14 23.19
CA THR A 67 10.01 5.28 22.86
C THR A 67 8.61 5.92 23.04
N ALA A 68 7.66 5.59 22.14
CA ALA A 68 6.24 5.46 22.50
C ALA A 68 5.57 4.41 21.60
N VAL A 69 5.19 3.31 22.25
CA VAL A 69 4.40 2.19 21.72
C VAL A 69 2.97 2.68 21.53
N ALA A 70 2.40 2.48 20.33
CA ALA A 70 0.96 2.54 20.12
C ALA A 70 0.52 1.18 19.55
N GLU A 71 -0.27 0.48 20.34
CA GLU A 71 -0.91 -0.79 20.00
C GLU A 71 -2.04 -0.58 18.97
N GLY A 72 -2.08 -1.45 17.94
CA GLY A 72 -3.25 -1.77 17.10
C GLY A 72 -3.62 -0.74 16.01
N PRO A 73 -4.09 -1.17 14.81
CA PRO A 73 -4.85 -2.40 14.57
C PRO A 73 -4.08 -3.40 13.70
N GLU A 74 -4.27 -4.68 14.01
CA GLU A 74 -4.19 -5.86 13.14
C GLU A 74 -3.90 -5.53 11.65
N ILE A 75 -2.63 -5.30 11.34
CA ILE A 75 -2.16 -5.42 9.97
C ILE A 75 -2.29 -6.91 9.72
N CYS A 76 -3.19 -7.30 8.81
CA CYS A 76 -3.23 -8.63 8.24
C CYS A 76 -1.86 -8.88 7.63
N THR A 77 -0.93 -9.33 8.47
CA THR A 77 0.39 -9.69 8.03
C THR A 77 0.13 -10.90 7.16
N ARG A 78 0.42 -10.77 5.87
CA ARG A 78 0.66 -11.92 4.98
C ARG A 78 1.92 -12.67 5.43
N SER A 79 2.15 -12.76 6.74
CA SER A 79 2.95 -13.75 7.42
C SER A 79 2.18 -15.07 7.34
N ARG A 80 2.14 -15.66 6.15
CA ARG A 80 1.94 -17.10 5.98
C ARG A 80 2.53 -17.50 4.63
N SER A 81 3.83 -17.78 4.75
CA SER A 81 4.72 -18.47 3.84
C SER A 81 4.78 -17.95 2.41
N SER A 82 5.88 -17.25 2.09
CA SER A 82 6.50 -17.41 0.77
C SER A 82 7.02 -18.85 0.70
N GLU A 83 6.14 -19.82 0.50
CA GLU A 83 6.61 -21.14 0.07
C GLU A 83 7.42 -20.89 -1.20
N SER A 84 8.69 -21.28 -1.15
CA SER A 84 9.57 -21.13 -2.29
C SER A 84 8.90 -21.81 -3.48
N LEU A 85 8.86 -21.13 -4.62
CA LEU A 85 8.32 -21.66 -5.87
C LEU A 85 8.85 -23.08 -6.17
N SER A 86 10.09 -23.35 -5.75
CA SER A 86 10.74 -24.67 -5.83
C SER A 86 9.99 -25.79 -5.09
N LYS A 87 9.28 -25.48 -4.00
CA LYS A 87 8.48 -26.45 -3.25
C LYS A 87 7.30 -26.96 -4.09
N TYR A 88 6.62 -26.08 -4.82
CA TYR A 88 5.51 -26.48 -5.68
C TYR A 88 6.00 -27.28 -6.88
N TYR A 89 7.14 -26.91 -7.48
CA TYR A 89 7.76 -27.70 -8.55
C TYR A 89 8.23 -29.08 -8.09
N ALA A 90 8.74 -29.21 -6.86
CA ALA A 90 9.11 -30.51 -6.30
C ALA A 90 7.88 -31.44 -6.17
N ILE A 91 6.77 -30.89 -5.69
CA ILE A 91 5.50 -31.65 -5.55
C ILE A 91 4.95 -32.08 -6.92
N GLU A 92 4.99 -31.19 -7.92
CA GLU A 92 4.54 -31.52 -9.29
C GLU A 92 5.34 -32.69 -9.89
N ALA A 93 6.68 -32.67 -9.71
CA ALA A 93 7.55 -33.73 -10.20
C ALA A 93 7.30 -35.08 -9.51
N GLU A 94 7.06 -35.08 -8.19
CA GLU A 94 6.70 -36.30 -7.44
C GLU A 94 5.35 -36.88 -7.93
N PHE A 95 4.38 -36.02 -8.20
CA PHE A 95 3.08 -36.43 -8.72
C PHE A 95 3.18 -37.04 -10.12
N GLU A 96 3.95 -36.42 -11.02
CA GLU A 96 4.18 -36.93 -12.37
C GLU A 96 4.86 -38.30 -12.35
N GLN A 97 5.84 -38.48 -11.46
CA GLN A 97 6.51 -39.77 -11.26
C GLN A 97 5.54 -40.85 -10.76
N GLN A 98 4.66 -40.52 -9.82
CA GLN A 98 3.62 -41.45 -9.36
C GLN A 98 2.64 -41.80 -10.48
N LEU A 99 2.22 -40.82 -11.28
CA LEU A 99 1.31 -41.04 -12.39
C LEU A 99 1.95 -41.96 -13.44
N GLN A 100 3.23 -41.77 -13.74
CA GLN A 100 3.99 -42.63 -14.65
C GLN A 100 4.16 -44.03 -14.08
N SER A 101 4.35 -44.20 -12.77
CA SER A 101 4.40 -45.53 -12.15
C SER A 101 3.04 -46.25 -12.19
N PHE A 102 1.94 -45.51 -12.06
CA PHE A 102 0.59 -46.05 -12.05
C PHE A 102 0.11 -46.43 -13.45
N LEU A 103 0.38 -45.57 -14.44
CA LEU A 103 0.01 -45.79 -15.84
C LEU A 103 1.02 -46.67 -16.59
N GLY A 104 2.31 -46.56 -16.26
CA GLY A 104 3.39 -47.36 -16.85
C GLY A 104 3.62 -48.70 -16.16
N GLY A 105 2.90 -48.99 -15.06
CA GLY A 105 2.98 -50.25 -14.31
C GLY A 105 2.43 -51.49 -15.03
N ASN A 106 2.10 -51.40 -16.33
CA ASN A 106 1.54 -52.51 -17.09
C ASN A 106 2.39 -52.97 -18.28
N GLU A 107 3.61 -52.44 -18.46
CA GLU A 107 4.41 -52.75 -19.66
C GLU A 107 5.58 -53.73 -19.40
N GLU A 108 5.82 -54.16 -18.17
CA GLU A 108 6.98 -55.03 -17.83
C GLU A 108 6.63 -56.41 -17.24
N SER A 109 5.38 -56.88 -17.40
CA SER A 109 4.97 -58.25 -17.00
C SER A 109 4.67 -59.21 -18.16
N GLU A 110 4.92 -58.83 -19.43
CA GLU A 110 4.80 -59.73 -20.60
C GLU A 110 6.14 -59.97 -21.33
N LYS A 111 7.24 -60.10 -20.58
CA LYS A 111 8.47 -60.66 -21.16
C LYS A 111 9.19 -61.63 -20.25
N LEU A 112 8.47 -62.68 -19.85
CA LEU A 112 9.05 -63.95 -19.43
C LEU A 112 8.38 -65.07 -20.26
N GLN A 113 9.03 -65.50 -21.34
CA GLN A 113 9.18 -66.90 -21.77
C GLN A 113 9.91 -67.02 -23.11
#